data_AF-A0A924EKM8-F1
#
_entry.id   AF-A0A924EKM8-F1
#
_cell.length_a   1.000
_cell.length_b   1.000
_cell.length_c   1.000
_cell.angle_alpha   90.00
_cell.angle_beta   90.00
_cell.angle_gamma   90.00
#
_symmetry.space_group_name_H-M   'P 1'
#
loop_
_entity.id
_entity.type
_entity.pdbx_description
1 polymer ?
#
loop_
_entity_poly.entity_id
_entity_poly.type
_entity_poly.pdbx_seq_one_letter_code
_entity_poly.pdbx_strand_id
1 'polypeptide(L)'
;MKHFCFLLFFSVSLINAQKIDKNLFGNYEYQSKNKNFSADLKKDIFDNIIYTDNNNNEIIFEKKYVSKFIPGLFKNEGYSIQFFRTQIRTFANDNNYKQKFEIDILGKEIISDNRNNTSEAKTDIFGNYQYVDRYNNESTSISQDLHGNWNFKRGNQTASLEKNFNSTYTYKDSVNNILEINSAAFQKLKNKLGGEKEVFFFLIYHFLD
;
A
#
# COMPACT_ATOMS: atom_id res chain seq x y z
N MET A 1 -9.07 7.77 9.61
CA MET A 1 -8.83 6.32 9.66
C MET A 1 -7.58 6.04 8.86
N LYS A 2 -6.54 5.44 9.46
CA LYS A 2 -5.37 4.96 8.72
C LYS A 2 -5.81 3.68 7.99
N HIS A 3 -6.54 3.82 6.89
CA HIS A 3 -6.83 2.68 6.03
C HIS A 3 -5.52 2.25 5.38
N PHE A 4 -5.23 0.97 5.51
CA PHE A 4 -4.12 0.30 4.85
C PHE A 4 -4.44 0.15 3.35
N CYS A 5 -4.74 1.25 2.67
CA CYS A 5 -4.75 1.26 1.22
C CYS A 5 -3.30 1.17 0.76
N PHE A 6 -2.98 0.08 0.06
CA PHE A 6 -1.74 -0.14 -0.71
C PHE A 6 -1.47 0.93 -1.79
N LEU A 7 -2.18 2.06 -1.75
CA LEU A 7 -1.90 3.23 -2.57
C LEU A 7 -0.85 4.05 -1.83
N LEU A 8 0.40 3.79 -2.16
CA LEU A 8 1.51 4.75 -2.06
C LEU A 8 1.17 6.02 -2.89
N PHE A 9 0.19 6.79 -2.46
CA PHE A 9 0.04 8.17 -2.89
C PHE A 9 1.12 8.98 -2.19
N PHE A 10 2.26 9.12 -2.86
CA PHE A 10 3.23 10.17 -2.58
C PHE A 10 2.55 11.52 -2.85
N SER A 11 1.70 11.98 -1.92
CA SER A 11 1.23 13.37 -1.95
C SER A 11 2.41 14.25 -1.54
N VAL A 12 3.02 14.89 -2.54
CA VAL A 12 4.10 15.88 -2.37
C VAL A 12 3.48 17.14 -1.75
N SER A 13 3.30 17.14 -0.44
CA SER A 13 3.13 18.38 0.31
C SER A 13 4.51 18.94 0.60
N LEU A 14 4.93 19.87 -0.25
CA LEU A 14 6.03 20.82 0.03
C LEU A 14 5.71 21.54 1.34
N ILE A 15 6.59 21.42 2.34
CA ILE A 15 6.92 22.45 3.33
C ILE A 15 8.14 22.01 4.14
N ASN A 16 9.05 22.97 4.31
CA ASN A 16 10.26 23.06 5.13
C ASN A 16 11.44 22.14 4.79
N ALA A 17 12.54 22.78 4.38
CA ALA A 17 13.88 22.24 4.31
C ALA A 17 14.35 21.79 5.72
N GLN A 18 13.88 20.61 6.13
CA GLN A 18 14.48 19.86 7.22
C GLN A 18 15.78 19.26 6.67
N LYS A 19 16.90 19.58 7.32
CA LYS A 19 18.23 19.10 6.93
C LYS A 19 18.31 17.62 7.28
N ILE A 20 18.36 16.80 6.24
CA ILE A 20 18.71 15.39 6.32
C ILE A 20 20.18 15.34 5.93
N ASP A 21 20.99 14.75 6.78
CA ASP A 21 22.42 14.59 6.56
C ASP A 21 22.75 13.11 6.32
N LYS A 22 23.95 12.84 5.81
CA LYS A 22 24.50 11.48 5.71
C LYS A 22 25.64 11.32 6.69
N ASN A 23 25.67 10.20 7.39
CA ASN A 23 26.84 9.83 8.20
C ASN A 23 27.95 9.18 7.36
N LEU A 24 29.06 8.83 8.01
CA LEU A 24 30.23 8.21 7.38
C LEU A 24 29.94 6.86 6.71
N PHE A 25 28.84 6.20 7.07
CA PHE A 25 28.40 4.94 6.47
C PHE A 25 27.41 5.15 5.31
N GLY A 26 27.11 6.40 4.96
CA GLY A 26 26.13 6.75 3.92
C GLY A 26 24.67 6.56 4.34
N ASN A 27 24.41 6.35 5.63
CA ASN A 27 23.05 6.30 6.17
C ASN A 27 22.50 7.72 6.32
N TYR A 28 21.19 7.88 6.13
CA TYR A 28 20.54 9.17 6.33
C TYR A 28 20.16 9.35 7.79
N GLU A 29 20.43 10.55 8.31
CA GLU A 29 20.11 10.93 9.69
C GLU A 29 19.29 12.22 9.67
N TYR A 30 18.38 12.34 10.63
CA TYR A 30 17.56 13.53 10.84
C TYR A 30 17.53 13.90 12.32
N GLN A 31 17.66 15.19 12.59
CA GLN A 31 17.41 15.77 13.91
C GLN A 31 16.53 17.02 13.77
N SER A 32 15.47 17.07 14.55
CA SER A 32 14.60 18.24 14.70
C SER A 32 15.38 19.44 15.27
N LYS A 33 14.94 20.67 14.95
CA LYS A 33 15.62 21.91 15.38
C LYS A 33 15.76 22.03 16.90
N ASN A 34 14.76 21.57 17.65
CA ASN A 34 14.72 21.54 19.11
C ASN A 34 15.34 20.26 19.70
N LYS A 35 15.90 19.37 18.87
CA LYS A 35 16.59 18.13 19.24
C LYS A 35 15.75 17.12 20.05
N ASN A 36 14.42 17.26 20.05
CA ASN A 36 13.54 16.35 20.78
C ASN A 36 13.18 15.10 19.96
N PHE A 37 13.36 15.16 18.64
CA PHE A 37 13.11 14.08 17.71
C PHE A 37 14.33 13.84 16.82
N SER A 38 14.69 12.57 16.64
CA SER A 38 15.71 12.11 15.72
C SER A 38 15.27 10.82 15.04
N ALA A 39 15.71 10.63 13.80
CA ALA A 39 15.45 9.42 13.04
C ALA A 39 16.61 9.05 12.14
N ASP A 40 16.65 7.79 11.72
CA ASP A 40 17.68 7.21 10.86
C ASP A 40 17.03 6.41 9.73
N LEU A 41 17.69 6.36 8.57
CA LEU A 41 17.39 5.44 7.49
C LEU A 41 18.68 4.80 6.99
N LYS A 42 18.79 3.49 7.16
CA LYS A 42 20.01 2.73 6.87
C LYS A 42 19.75 1.43 6.13
N LYS A 43 20.82 0.84 5.61
CA LYS A 43 20.84 -0.56 5.17
C LYS A 43 21.38 -1.44 6.28
N ASP A 44 20.79 -2.61 6.47
CA ASP A 44 21.42 -3.67 7.27
C ASP A 44 22.36 -4.54 6.41
N ILE A 45 22.92 -5.58 7.04
CA ILE A 45 23.86 -6.52 6.38
C ILE A 45 23.22 -7.40 5.29
N PHE A 46 21.88 -7.43 5.22
CA PHE A 46 21.12 -8.19 4.23
C PHE A 46 20.53 -7.28 3.12
N ASP A 47 20.94 -6.01 3.09
CA ASP A 47 20.39 -4.94 2.24
C ASP A 47 18.91 -4.62 2.51
N ASN A 48 18.37 -4.98 3.67
CA ASN A 48 17.06 -4.47 4.09
C ASN A 48 17.20 -2.99 4.42
N ILE A 49 16.15 -2.22 4.15
CA ILE A 49 16.10 -0.82 4.55
C ILE A 49 15.42 -0.73 5.91
N ILE A 50 16.06 -0.05 6.85
CA ILE A 50 15.57 0.12 8.21
C ILE A 50 15.41 1.61 8.49
N TYR A 51 14.18 2.00 8.84
CA TYR A 51 13.90 3.28 9.48
C TYR A 51 13.78 3.08 10.99
N THR A 52 14.40 3.96 11.78
CA THR A 52 14.24 4.03 13.23
C THR A 52 14.09 5.47 13.70
N ASP A 53 13.48 5.67 14.86
CA ASP A 53 13.46 6.97 15.52
C ASP A 53 13.65 6.86 17.06
N ASN A 54 13.75 8.01 17.72
CA ASN A 54 13.89 8.07 19.18
C ASN A 54 12.58 7.90 19.97
N ASN A 55 11.46 7.60 19.31
CA ASN A 55 10.22 7.14 19.93
C ASN A 55 10.11 5.60 19.96
N ASN A 56 11.22 4.91 19.68
CA ASN A 56 11.33 3.46 19.52
C ASN A 56 10.48 2.90 18.38
N ASN A 57 10.22 3.67 17.33
CA ASN A 57 9.60 3.14 16.12
C ASN A 57 10.65 2.44 15.24
N GLU A 58 10.26 1.35 14.57
CA GLU A 58 11.12 0.58 13.67
C GLU A 58 10.34 0.09 12.46
N ILE A 59 10.80 0.44 11.25
CA ILE A 59 10.15 0.02 10.00
C ILE A 59 11.18 -0.68 9.13
N ILE A 60 10.90 -1.92 8.77
CA ILE A 60 11.81 -2.78 8.02
C ILE A 60 11.20 -3.06 6.65
N PHE A 61 11.94 -2.72 5.59
CA PHE A 61 11.62 -3.08 4.22
C PHE A 61 12.62 -4.13 3.75
N GLU A 62 12.16 -5.36 3.53
CA GLU A 62 13.04 -6.42 3.06
C GLU A 62 13.62 -6.09 1.67
N LYS A 63 14.84 -6.53 1.41
CA LYS A 63 15.53 -6.34 0.12
C LYS A 63 14.64 -6.65 -1.09
N LYS A 64 13.88 -7.76 -1.03
CA LYS A 64 12.96 -8.14 -2.12
C LYS A 64 11.85 -7.12 -2.32
N TYR A 65 11.23 -6.65 -1.24
CA TYR A 65 10.20 -5.62 -1.28
C TYR A 65 10.74 -4.33 -1.87
N VAL A 66 11.91 -3.87 -1.39
CA VAL A 66 12.60 -2.67 -1.87
C VAL A 66 12.91 -2.78 -3.36
N SER A 67 13.40 -3.93 -3.81
CA SER A 67 13.73 -4.17 -5.22
C SER A 67 12.50 -4.10 -6.12
N LYS A 68 11.33 -4.56 -5.63
CA LYS A 68 10.07 -4.56 -6.38
C LYS A 68 9.38 -3.19 -6.38
N PHE A 69 9.32 -2.52 -5.23
CA PHE A 69 8.44 -1.35 -5.04
C PHE A 69 9.16 -0.02 -4.86
N ILE A 70 10.43 -0.05 -4.47
CA ILE A 70 11.20 1.17 -4.16
C ILE A 70 12.55 1.12 -4.93
N PRO A 71 12.53 0.85 -6.26
CA PRO A 71 13.75 0.71 -7.03
C PRO A 71 14.52 2.04 -7.05
N GLY A 72 15.85 1.96 -6.92
CA GLY A 72 16.71 3.14 -6.97
C GLY A 72 16.88 3.88 -5.63
N LEU A 73 16.26 3.40 -4.55
CA LEU A 73 16.55 3.89 -3.21
C LEU A 73 18.05 3.73 -2.87
N PHE A 74 18.65 4.73 -2.24
CA PHE A 74 20.10 4.92 -2.03
C PHE A 74 20.95 5.11 -3.29
N LYS A 75 20.41 4.98 -4.51
CA LYS A 75 21.10 5.33 -5.76
C LYS A 75 20.80 6.77 -6.18
N ASN A 76 19.55 7.20 -6.00
CA ASN A 76 19.13 8.58 -6.22
C ASN A 76 18.96 9.29 -4.87
N GLU A 77 19.78 10.30 -4.62
CA GLU A 77 19.79 11.02 -3.35
C GLU A 77 18.48 11.78 -3.09
N GLY A 78 17.98 12.53 -4.07
CA GLY A 78 16.72 13.28 -3.94
C GLY A 78 15.53 12.36 -3.62
N TYR A 79 15.45 11.22 -4.32
CA TYR A 79 14.43 10.21 -4.07
C TYR A 79 14.55 9.60 -2.67
N SER A 80 15.78 9.31 -2.23
CA SER A 80 16.03 8.73 -0.90
C SER A 80 15.69 9.70 0.23
N ILE A 81 16.03 10.98 0.06
CA ILE A 81 15.65 12.05 1.00
C ILE A 81 14.12 12.17 1.06
N GLN A 82 13.43 12.13 -0.08
CA GLN A 82 11.96 12.19 -0.11
C GLN A 82 11.33 10.97 0.57
N PHE A 83 11.86 9.78 0.30
CA PHE A 83 11.42 8.55 0.95
C PHE A 83 11.58 8.65 2.47
N PHE A 84 12.76 9.07 2.95
CA PHE A 84 13.03 9.23 4.38
C PHE A 84 12.11 10.27 5.04
N ARG A 85 11.89 11.42 4.41
CA ARG A 85 10.91 12.43 4.89
C ARG A 85 9.51 11.85 5.02
N THR A 86 9.13 10.98 4.10
CA THR A 86 7.82 10.31 4.13
C THR A 86 7.71 9.38 5.34
N GLN A 87 8.77 8.62 5.67
CA GLN A 87 8.80 7.78 6.87
C GLN A 87 8.68 8.64 8.15
N ILE A 88 9.49 9.70 8.26
CA ILE A 88 9.43 10.64 9.39
C ILE A 88 8.01 11.21 9.55
N ARG A 89 7.42 11.74 8.48
CA ARG A 89 6.06 12.31 8.54
C ARG A 89 5.02 11.27 8.95
N THR A 90 5.16 10.03 8.49
CA THR A 90 4.21 8.95 8.77
C THR A 90 4.27 8.50 10.23
N PHE A 91 5.48 8.37 10.80
CA PHE A 91 5.69 7.68 12.08
C PHE A 91 6.11 8.58 13.25
N ALA A 92 6.47 9.85 13.04
CA ALA A 92 6.96 10.71 14.12
C ALA A 92 5.97 10.91 15.30
N ASN A 93 4.67 10.68 15.08
CA ASN A 93 3.64 10.75 16.12
C ASN A 93 3.29 9.39 16.74
N ASP A 94 3.85 8.30 16.22
CA ASP A 94 3.70 6.96 16.80
C ASP A 94 4.78 6.73 17.89
N ASN A 95 4.51 5.78 18.79
CA ASN A 95 5.45 5.36 19.84
C ASN A 95 5.50 3.84 19.88
N ASN A 96 6.70 3.28 20.01
CA ASN A 96 6.96 1.83 20.04
C ASN A 96 6.28 1.09 18.88
N TYR A 97 6.11 1.71 17.71
CA TYR A 97 5.46 1.11 16.55
C TYR A 97 6.46 0.34 15.70
N LYS A 98 6.14 -0.89 15.33
CA LYS A 98 6.99 -1.73 14.48
C LYS A 98 6.22 -2.22 13.27
N GLN A 99 6.81 -2.12 12.10
CA GLN A 99 6.19 -2.60 10.86
C GLN A 99 7.23 -3.28 9.96
N LYS A 100 6.81 -4.35 9.29
CA LYS A 100 7.64 -5.11 8.36
C LYS A 100 6.95 -5.24 7.01
N PHE A 101 7.71 -5.02 5.93
CA PHE A 101 7.31 -5.21 4.54
C PHE A 101 8.16 -6.32 3.91
N GLU A 102 7.52 -7.39 3.49
CA GLU A 102 8.15 -8.64 3.08
C GLU A 102 7.62 -9.12 1.73
N ILE A 103 8.42 -9.94 1.04
CA ILE A 103 7.96 -10.77 -0.07
C ILE A 103 8.39 -12.21 0.21
N ASP A 104 7.42 -13.10 0.36
CA ASP A 104 7.66 -14.51 0.65
C ASP A 104 8.28 -15.26 -0.55
N ILE A 105 8.56 -16.55 -0.36
CA ILE A 105 9.17 -17.40 -1.40
C ILE A 105 8.27 -17.64 -2.62
N LEU A 106 6.95 -17.46 -2.47
CA LEU A 106 5.97 -17.61 -3.54
C LEU A 106 5.63 -16.25 -4.20
N GLY A 107 6.31 -15.17 -3.81
CA GLY A 107 6.07 -13.84 -4.33
C GLY A 107 4.87 -13.13 -3.70
N LYS A 108 4.28 -13.67 -2.62
CA LYS A 108 3.25 -12.99 -1.85
C LYS A 108 3.87 -11.82 -1.09
N GLU A 109 3.24 -10.67 -1.21
CA GLU A 109 3.57 -9.46 -0.47
C GLU A 109 2.88 -9.52 0.89
N ILE A 110 3.63 -9.27 1.95
CA ILE A 110 3.12 -9.30 3.31
C ILE A 110 3.56 -8.01 4.00
N ILE A 111 2.62 -7.31 4.61
CA ILE A 111 2.90 -6.17 5.47
C ILE A 111 2.26 -6.46 6.82
N SER A 112 3.02 -6.34 7.90
CA SER A 112 2.53 -6.60 9.26
C SER A 112 3.07 -5.58 10.24
N ASP A 113 2.33 -5.34 11.31
CA ASP A 113 2.77 -4.47 12.40
C ASP A 113 2.63 -5.10 13.79
N ASN A 114 3.21 -4.45 14.80
CA ASN A 114 3.09 -4.88 16.20
C ASN A 114 1.77 -4.48 16.88
N ARG A 115 0.77 -4.06 16.10
CA ARG A 115 -0.59 -3.77 16.54
C ARG A 115 -1.59 -4.81 15.99
N ASN A 116 -1.08 -5.94 15.51
CA ASN A 116 -1.84 -7.05 14.90
C ASN A 116 -2.56 -6.68 13.60
N ASN A 117 -2.12 -5.65 12.90
CA ASN A 117 -2.60 -5.36 11.55
C ASN A 117 -1.75 -6.10 10.53
N THR A 118 -2.39 -6.65 9.50
CA THR A 118 -1.72 -7.38 8.42
C THR A 118 -2.37 -7.10 7.08
N SER A 119 -1.57 -6.96 6.03
CA SER A 119 -2.06 -6.97 4.65
C SER A 119 -1.26 -7.97 3.83
N GLU A 120 -1.96 -8.75 3.02
CA GLU A 120 -1.39 -9.74 2.12
C GLU A 120 -1.86 -9.48 0.69
N ALA A 121 -0.95 -9.52 -0.28
CA ALA A 121 -1.30 -9.48 -1.70
C ALA A 121 -0.55 -10.56 -2.48
N LYS A 122 -1.23 -11.22 -3.42
CA LYS A 122 -0.61 -12.15 -4.36
C LYS A 122 -1.37 -12.18 -5.68
N THR A 123 -0.66 -12.58 -6.73
CA THR A 123 -1.27 -13.01 -7.98
C THR A 123 -1.02 -14.50 -8.12
N ASP A 124 -2.07 -15.27 -8.38
CA ASP A 124 -1.93 -16.71 -8.61
C ASP A 124 -1.31 -17.03 -9.98
N ILE A 125 -1.07 -18.31 -10.26
CA ILE A 125 -0.47 -18.77 -11.51
C ILE A 125 -1.34 -18.52 -12.76
N PHE A 126 -2.62 -18.23 -12.57
CA PHE A 126 -3.57 -17.91 -13.63
C PHE A 126 -3.71 -16.40 -13.85
N GLY A 127 -2.99 -15.58 -13.07
CA GLY A 127 -3.03 -14.13 -13.15
C GLY A 127 -4.09 -13.49 -12.26
N ASN A 128 -4.80 -14.25 -11.41
CA ASN A 128 -5.85 -13.70 -10.57
C ASN A 128 -5.26 -13.05 -9.31
N TYR A 129 -5.65 -11.80 -9.08
CA TYR A 129 -5.21 -11.03 -7.91
C TYR A 129 -6.01 -11.40 -6.66
N GLN A 130 -5.34 -11.50 -5.52
CA GLN A 130 -5.93 -11.66 -4.21
C GLN A 130 -5.27 -10.68 -3.22
N TYR A 131 -6.10 -9.98 -2.47
CA TYR A 131 -5.70 -9.07 -1.42
C TYR A 131 -6.56 -9.29 -0.18
N VAL A 132 -5.92 -9.30 0.97
CA VAL A 132 -6.58 -9.38 2.28
C VAL A 132 -5.93 -8.36 3.19
N ASP A 133 -6.74 -7.47 3.74
CA ASP A 133 -6.38 -6.58 4.82
C ASP A 133 -7.03 -7.04 6.12
N ARG A 134 -6.31 -6.94 7.23
CA ARG A 134 -6.80 -7.18 8.58
C ARG A 134 -6.38 -6.01 9.44
N TYR A 135 -7.36 -5.28 9.96
CA TYR A 135 -7.16 -4.09 10.76
C TYR A 135 -8.20 -4.04 11.87
N ASN A 136 -7.79 -3.84 13.13
CA ASN A 136 -8.69 -3.74 14.28
C ASN A 136 -9.76 -4.86 14.35
N ASN A 137 -9.38 -6.12 14.12
CA ASN A 137 -10.26 -7.29 14.05
C ASN A 137 -11.29 -7.30 12.91
N GLU A 138 -11.27 -6.32 12.00
CA GLU A 138 -11.99 -6.38 10.74
C GLU A 138 -11.08 -6.97 9.66
N SER A 139 -11.68 -7.73 8.74
CA SER A 139 -10.98 -8.17 7.53
C SER A 139 -11.70 -7.64 6.30
N THR A 140 -10.93 -7.08 5.39
CA THR A 140 -11.35 -6.66 4.06
C THR A 140 -10.64 -7.53 3.04
N SER A 141 -11.36 -8.11 2.08
CA SER A 141 -10.75 -8.92 1.03
C SER A 141 -11.23 -8.49 -0.34
N ILE A 142 -10.30 -8.48 -1.29
CA ILE A 142 -10.59 -8.28 -2.71
C ILE A 142 -9.91 -9.38 -3.51
N SER A 143 -10.66 -10.04 -4.37
CA SER A 143 -10.11 -11.14 -5.17
C SER A 143 -10.76 -11.23 -6.52
N GLN A 144 -9.98 -11.69 -7.48
CA GLN A 144 -10.46 -12.14 -8.77
C GLN A 144 -10.68 -13.66 -8.77
N ASP A 145 -11.81 -14.11 -9.32
CA ASP A 145 -12.09 -15.54 -9.51
C ASP A 145 -11.49 -16.07 -10.84
N LEU A 146 -11.63 -17.37 -11.11
CA LEU A 146 -11.10 -18.00 -12.33
C LEU A 146 -11.76 -17.51 -13.64
N HIS A 147 -12.91 -16.84 -13.56
CA HIS A 147 -13.59 -16.25 -14.72
C HIS A 147 -13.19 -14.78 -14.93
N GLY A 148 -12.33 -14.23 -14.06
CA GLY A 148 -11.93 -12.84 -14.09
C GLY A 148 -12.88 -11.90 -13.37
N ASN A 149 -13.89 -12.39 -12.65
CA ASN A 149 -14.83 -11.55 -11.90
C ASN A 149 -14.20 -11.07 -10.59
N TRP A 150 -14.46 -9.82 -10.25
CA TRP A 150 -13.96 -9.23 -9.00
C TRP A 150 -14.97 -9.38 -7.89
N ASN A 151 -14.47 -9.65 -6.69
CA ASN A 151 -15.26 -9.81 -5.47
C ASN A 151 -14.64 -8.97 -4.35
N PHE A 152 -15.49 -8.33 -3.54
CA PHE A 152 -15.14 -7.57 -2.36
C PHE A 152 -15.95 -8.09 -1.16
N LYS A 153 -15.31 -8.12 0.01
CA LYS A 153 -15.97 -8.40 1.28
C LYS A 153 -15.32 -7.60 2.41
N ARG A 154 -16.14 -6.96 3.24
CA ARG A 154 -15.75 -6.36 4.52
C ARG A 154 -16.89 -6.55 5.51
N GLY A 155 -16.70 -7.44 6.50
CA GLY A 155 -17.79 -7.83 7.39
C GLY A 155 -19.02 -8.35 6.61
N ASN A 156 -20.14 -7.63 6.73
CA ASN A 156 -21.38 -7.92 6.00
C ASN A 156 -21.51 -7.20 4.65
N GLN A 157 -20.61 -6.25 4.35
CA GLN A 157 -20.61 -5.55 3.07
C GLN A 157 -19.94 -6.43 2.01
N THR A 158 -20.59 -6.62 0.87
CA THR A 158 -20.04 -7.35 -0.28
C THR A 158 -20.30 -6.59 -1.56
N ALA A 159 -19.42 -6.75 -2.55
CA ALA A 159 -19.67 -6.32 -3.93
C ALA A 159 -19.04 -7.29 -4.93
N SER A 160 -19.60 -7.33 -6.13
CA SER A 160 -19.01 -8.03 -7.28
C SER A 160 -19.00 -7.15 -8.52
N LEU A 161 -18.05 -7.43 -9.41
CA LEU A 161 -18.01 -6.90 -10.77
C LEU A 161 -17.79 -8.07 -11.73
N GLU A 162 -18.84 -8.39 -12.48
CA GLU A 162 -18.92 -9.53 -13.38
C GLU A 162 -18.84 -9.08 -14.83
N LYS A 163 -18.09 -9.81 -15.66
CA LYS A 163 -18.08 -9.59 -17.12
C LYS A 163 -19.10 -10.50 -17.79
N ASN A 164 -20.10 -9.92 -18.43
CA ASN A 164 -21.17 -10.66 -19.11
C ASN A 164 -20.73 -11.13 -20.50
N PHE A 165 -21.42 -12.13 -21.04
CA PHE A 165 -21.14 -12.68 -22.39
C PHE A 165 -21.27 -11.65 -23.53
N ASN A 166 -22.16 -10.67 -23.38
CA ASN A 166 -22.34 -9.57 -24.33
C ASN A 166 -21.28 -8.45 -24.17
N SER A 167 -20.18 -8.72 -23.45
CA SER A 167 -19.10 -7.77 -23.13
C SER A 167 -19.51 -6.57 -22.27
N THR A 168 -20.72 -6.55 -21.71
CA THR A 168 -21.10 -5.60 -20.65
C THR A 168 -20.54 -6.06 -19.30
N TYR A 169 -20.54 -5.17 -18.32
CA TYR A 169 -20.08 -5.46 -16.96
C TYR A 169 -21.22 -5.17 -15.98
N THR A 170 -21.44 -6.06 -15.02
CA THR A 170 -22.44 -5.89 -13.97
C THR A 170 -21.75 -5.68 -12.64
N TYR A 171 -22.01 -4.55 -12.00
CA TYR A 171 -21.70 -4.35 -10.58
C TYR A 171 -22.93 -4.68 -9.74
N LYS A 172 -22.72 -5.39 -8.63
CA LYS A 172 -23.74 -5.66 -7.60
C LYS A 172 -23.13 -5.48 -6.23
N ASP A 173 -23.92 -5.05 -5.26
CA ASP A 173 -23.48 -4.96 -3.87
C ASP A 173 -24.52 -5.44 -2.85
N SER A 174 -24.11 -5.53 -1.59
CA SER A 174 -24.94 -5.98 -0.47
C SER A 174 -26.04 -5.01 -0.05
N VAL A 175 -26.07 -3.79 -0.60
CA VAL A 175 -27.13 -2.80 -0.34
C VAL A 175 -28.13 -2.69 -1.50
N ASN A 176 -28.06 -3.64 -2.44
CA ASN A 176 -28.94 -3.79 -3.60
C ASN A 176 -28.72 -2.77 -4.72
N ASN A 177 -27.56 -2.11 -4.81
CA ASN A 177 -27.22 -1.41 -6.05
C ASN A 177 -26.86 -2.42 -7.14
N ILE A 178 -27.38 -2.19 -8.34
CA ILE A 178 -27.05 -2.95 -9.54
C ILE A 178 -26.76 -1.96 -10.66
N LEU A 179 -25.56 -2.02 -11.26
CA LEU A 179 -25.20 -1.20 -12.41
C LEU A 179 -24.76 -2.09 -13.57
N GLU A 180 -25.39 -1.91 -14.72
CA GLU A 180 -24.93 -2.49 -15.98
C GLU A 180 -24.15 -1.42 -16.77
N ILE A 181 -22.90 -1.74 -17.08
CA ILE A 181 -21.97 -0.84 -17.75
C ILE A 181 -21.64 -1.44 -19.12
N ASN A 182 -22.01 -0.74 -20.18
CA ASN A 182 -21.64 -1.17 -21.52
C ASN A 182 -20.11 -1.13 -21.72
N SER A 183 -19.61 -1.92 -22.67
CA SER A 183 -18.17 -2.08 -22.91
C SER A 183 -17.46 -0.75 -23.18
N ALA A 184 -18.07 0.16 -23.95
CA ALA A 184 -17.45 1.42 -24.31
C ALA A 184 -17.28 2.35 -23.09
N ALA A 185 -18.29 2.41 -22.22
CA ALA A 185 -18.22 3.16 -20.96
C ALA A 185 -17.18 2.53 -20.01
N PHE A 186 -17.17 1.20 -19.89
CA PHE A 186 -16.20 0.50 -19.04
C PHE A 186 -14.76 0.73 -19.50
N GLN A 187 -14.48 0.66 -20.81
CA GLN A 187 -13.14 0.96 -21.33
C GLN A 187 -12.71 2.40 -21.05
N LYS A 188 -13.63 3.37 -21.12
CA LYS A 188 -13.32 4.77 -20.74
C LYS A 188 -12.94 4.88 -19.26
N LEU A 189 -13.68 4.21 -18.37
CA LEU A 189 -13.35 4.16 -16.94
C LEU A 189 -12.00 3.50 -16.71
N LYS A 190 -11.76 2.35 -17.34
CA LYS A 190 -10.48 1.62 -17.24
C LYS A 190 -9.30 2.48 -17.66
N ASN A 191 -9.40 3.19 -18.79
CA ASN A 191 -8.35 4.07 -19.27
C ASN A 191 -8.11 5.27 -18.35
N LYS A 192 -9.17 5.79 -17.72
CA LYS A 192 -9.08 6.91 -16.78
C LYS A 192 -8.49 6.51 -15.43
N LEU A 193 -8.83 5.32 -14.94
CA LEU A 193 -8.53 4.86 -13.59
C LEU A 193 -7.30 3.94 -13.51
N GLY A 194 -6.87 3.37 -14.64
CA GLY A 194 -5.62 2.59 -14.74
C GLY A 194 -5.80 1.08 -14.83
N GLY A 195 -7.01 0.55 -14.64
CA GLY A 195 -7.26 -0.89 -14.71
C GLY A 195 -8.65 -1.29 -14.24
N GLU A 196 -9.02 -2.57 -14.45
CA GLU A 196 -10.35 -3.08 -14.06
C GLU A 196 -10.53 -3.10 -12.54
N LYS A 197 -9.45 -3.44 -11.82
CA LYS A 197 -9.40 -3.40 -10.35
C LYS A 197 -9.69 -1.98 -9.83
N GLU A 198 -9.09 -0.96 -10.44
CA GLU A 198 -9.30 0.44 -10.08
C GLU A 198 -10.73 0.91 -10.39
N VAL A 199 -11.34 0.41 -11.48
CA VAL A 199 -12.78 0.62 -11.73
C VAL A 199 -13.62 -0.02 -10.63
N PHE A 200 -13.32 -1.25 -10.23
CA PHE A 200 -14.09 -1.93 -9.19
C PHE A 200 -14.00 -1.21 -7.84
N PHE A 201 -12.80 -0.77 -7.44
CA PHE A 201 -12.60 0.08 -6.26
C PHE A 201 -13.39 1.39 -6.34
N PHE A 202 -13.38 2.04 -7.51
CA PHE A 202 -14.16 3.25 -7.72
C PHE A 202 -15.65 3.01 -7.50
N LEU A 203 -16.20 1.90 -8.00
CA LEU A 203 -17.62 1.56 -7.81
C LEU A 203 -17.94 1.29 -6.33
N ILE A 204 -17.12 0.49 -5.63
CA ILE A 204 -17.29 0.24 -4.19
C ILE A 204 -17.35 1.55 -3.41
N TYR A 205 -16.38 2.44 -3.63
CA TYR A 205 -16.28 3.71 -2.92
C TYR A 205 -17.47 4.66 -3.18
N HIS A 206 -18.13 4.56 -4.33
CA HIS A 206 -19.25 5.45 -4.67
C HIS A 206 -20.62 4.85 -4.39
N PHE A 207 -20.74 3.52 -4.26
CA PHE A 207 -22.04 2.85 -4.16
C PHE A 207 -22.24 2.04 -2.87
N LEU A 208 -21.20 1.45 -2.29
CA LEU A 208 -21.29 0.57 -1.12
C LEU A 208 -20.93 1.24 0.22
N ASP A 209 -20.22 2.37 0.16
CA ASP A 209 -19.82 3.16 1.35
C ASP A 209 -20.99 3.96 1.96
#